data_AF-A0A429HWY4-F1
#
_entry.id   AF-A0A429HWY4-F1
#
_cell.length_a   1.000
_cell.length_b   1.000
_cell.length_c   1.000
_cell.angle_alpha   90.00
_cell.angle_beta   90.00
_cell.angle_gamma   90.00
#
_symmetry.space_group_name_H-M   'P 1'
#
loop_
_entity.id
_entity.type
_entity.pdbx_description
1 polymer ?
#
loop_
_entity_poly.entity_id
_entity_poly.type
_entity_poly.pdbx_seq_one_letter_code
_entity_poly.pdbx_strand_id
1 'polypeptide(L)'
;MSRARVARRIAAAAAVGGGGIGLLGVAGVGLLLTEVRLARRTVGGSSAVPPGADGRYGSAFAHRTDRPPLRLGFLGDSTAAGQGVHRPRQTPGALLASGLAAVAELPVDLRNVALPGAQSDDLDRQVTLLLEGPEPAPDVAVIMIGANDVTHRMPLARSVRLLSDAVRRLREAGCAVVVGTCPDLGTIEPVYQPLRWVARRLSRQLAAAQTIGVVAHGARTVSLGDLLGPEFEAHPRELFGPDNYHPSAEGYATAAMAVLPTLCAALGLWPEEERPEAHRREGILPVAEAAAQAADEGGTEVTPTRTPWALLKHRRRRQIPPPEPSEAADATGRARQGD
;
A
#
# COMPACT_ATOMS: atom_id res chain seq x y z
N MET A 1 23.05 32.34 -8.69
CA MET A 1 24.26 31.90 -9.44
C MET A 1 23.94 31.90 -10.93
N SER A 2 24.74 32.59 -11.76
CA SER A 2 24.43 32.83 -13.19
C SER A 2 24.46 31.54 -14.02
N ARG A 3 23.44 31.34 -14.87
CA ARG A 3 23.29 30.24 -15.84
C ARG A 3 24.56 30.03 -16.70
N ALA A 4 25.33 31.09 -16.93
CA ALA A 4 26.58 31.04 -17.70
C ALA A 4 27.71 30.26 -17.00
N ARG A 5 27.78 30.24 -15.66
CA ARG A 5 28.80 29.48 -14.92
C ARG A 5 28.52 27.98 -14.92
N VAL A 6 27.25 27.60 -14.91
CA VAL A 6 26.82 26.19 -15.00
C VAL A 6 27.13 25.65 -16.40
N ALA A 7 26.82 26.42 -17.44
CA ALA A 7 27.15 26.07 -18.83
C ALA A 7 28.66 25.88 -19.05
N ARG A 8 29.50 26.78 -18.50
CA ARG A 8 30.97 26.63 -18.60
C ARG A 8 31.53 25.42 -17.86
N ARG A 9 30.95 25.04 -16.71
CA ARG A 9 31.38 23.85 -15.96
C ARG A 9 31.04 22.55 -16.69
N ILE A 10 29.87 22.50 -17.33
CA ILE A 10 29.45 21.35 -18.15
C ILE A 10 30.34 21.24 -19.41
N ALA A 11 30.65 22.37 -20.05
CA ALA A 11 31.55 22.40 -21.20
C ALA A 11 33.00 21.99 -20.83
N ALA A 12 33.50 22.43 -19.67
CA ALA A 12 34.84 22.07 -19.20
C ALA A 12 34.97 20.57 -18.84
N ALA A 13 33.91 19.96 -18.30
CA ALA A 13 33.87 18.52 -18.01
C ALA A 13 33.82 17.66 -19.29
N ALA A 14 33.27 18.18 -20.38
CA ALA A 14 33.23 17.50 -21.68
C ALA A 14 34.60 17.50 -22.40
N ALA A 15 35.45 18.51 -22.15
CA ALA A 15 36.68 18.72 -22.91
C ALA A 15 37.92 17.95 -22.40
N VAL A 16 37.94 17.47 -21.15
CA VAL A 16 39.15 16.89 -20.51
C VAL A 16 39.10 15.36 -20.34
N GLY A 17 38.09 14.68 -20.91
CA GLY A 17 38.01 13.20 -20.90
C GLY A 17 36.69 12.60 -20.41
N GLY A 18 35.66 13.44 -20.19
CA GLY A 18 34.32 13.02 -19.72
C GLY A 18 33.21 13.07 -20.77
N GLY A 19 33.53 13.26 -22.06
CA GLY A 19 32.54 13.48 -23.12
C GLY A 19 31.52 12.34 -23.30
N GLY A 20 31.97 11.08 -23.22
CA GLY A 20 31.10 9.90 -23.35
C GLY A 20 30.16 9.73 -22.15
N ILE A 21 30.66 9.89 -20.92
CA ILE A 21 29.86 9.75 -19.69
C ILE A 21 28.85 10.90 -19.56
N GLY A 22 29.23 12.13 -19.94
CA GLY A 22 28.33 13.28 -19.95
C GLY A 22 27.19 13.13 -20.97
N LEU A 23 27.50 12.67 -22.20
CA LEU A 23 26.49 12.45 -23.24
C LEU A 23 25.57 11.27 -22.94
N LEU A 24 26.11 10.16 -22.43
CA LEU A 24 25.31 9.01 -21.98
C LEU A 24 24.40 9.38 -20.78
N GLY A 25 24.90 10.18 -19.84
CA GLY A 25 24.11 10.70 -18.73
C GLY A 25 22.96 11.60 -19.20
N VAL A 26 23.21 12.52 -20.15
CA VAL A 26 22.17 13.38 -20.74
C VAL A 26 21.14 12.56 -21.53
N ALA A 27 21.58 11.58 -22.32
CA ALA A 27 20.69 10.69 -23.06
C ALA A 27 19.82 9.84 -22.13
N GLY A 28 20.39 9.29 -21.04
CA GLY A 28 19.65 8.53 -20.03
C GLY A 28 18.60 9.37 -19.30
N VAL A 29 18.94 10.61 -18.94
CA VAL A 29 17.96 11.55 -18.35
C VAL A 29 16.87 11.91 -19.37
N GLY A 30 17.23 12.11 -20.65
CA GLY A 30 16.28 12.36 -21.73
C GLY A 30 15.29 11.21 -21.92
N LEU A 31 15.77 9.96 -21.88
CA LEU A 31 14.94 8.76 -21.97
C LEU A 31 13.95 8.68 -20.80
N LEU A 32 14.42 8.82 -19.57
CA LEU A 32 13.57 8.83 -18.38
C LEU A 32 12.49 9.91 -18.44
N LEU A 33 12.84 11.14 -18.85
CA LEU A 33 11.87 12.23 -18.99
C LEU A 33 10.83 11.95 -20.10
N THR A 34 11.24 11.26 -21.16
CA THR A 34 10.34 10.85 -22.25
C THR A 34 9.37 9.78 -21.78
N GLU A 35 9.86 8.76 -21.06
CA GLU A 35 9.02 7.72 -20.46
C GLU A 35 8.04 8.29 -19.44
N VAL A 36 8.47 9.25 -18.60
CA VAL A 36 7.55 9.93 -17.66
C VAL A 36 6.42 10.63 -18.41
N ARG A 37 6.73 11.29 -19.53
CA ARG A 37 5.70 11.96 -20.35
C ARG A 37 4.78 10.95 -21.03
N LEU A 38 5.30 9.83 -21.49
CA LEU A 38 4.52 8.76 -22.12
C LEU A 38 3.59 8.10 -21.09
N ALA A 39 4.12 7.73 -19.92
CA ALA A 39 3.36 7.18 -18.81
C ALA A 39 2.24 8.12 -18.36
N ARG A 40 2.50 9.43 -18.23
CA ARG A 40 1.47 10.43 -17.91
C ARG A 40 0.37 10.57 -18.96
N ARG A 41 0.66 10.26 -20.23
CA ARG A 41 -0.34 10.28 -21.31
C ARG A 41 -1.16 9.01 -21.39
N THR A 42 -0.60 7.88 -20.95
CA THR A 42 -1.23 6.54 -21.02
C THR A 42 -1.95 6.17 -19.74
N VAL A 43 -1.46 6.62 -18.58
CA VAL A 43 -2.22 6.66 -17.33
C VAL A 43 -3.33 7.69 -17.53
N GLY A 44 -4.49 7.20 -17.94
CA GLY A 44 -5.68 8.02 -18.08
C GLY A 44 -6.05 8.54 -16.70
N GLY A 45 -5.85 9.83 -16.44
CA GLY A 45 -6.33 10.43 -15.21
C GLY A 45 -7.84 10.20 -15.11
N SER A 46 -8.25 9.26 -14.25
CA SER A 46 -9.66 9.07 -13.95
C SER A 46 -10.11 10.32 -13.20
N SER A 47 -10.77 11.24 -13.91
CA SER A 47 -11.42 12.42 -13.31
C SER A 47 -12.68 12.05 -12.53
N ALA A 48 -13.02 10.75 -12.48
CA ALA A 48 -14.13 10.26 -11.70
C ALA A 48 -13.84 10.48 -10.21
N VAL A 49 -14.73 11.23 -9.55
CA VAL A 49 -14.70 11.40 -8.11
C VAL A 49 -14.89 10.01 -7.47
N PRO A 50 -14.01 9.58 -6.54
CA PRO A 50 -14.20 8.31 -5.83
C PRO A 50 -15.56 8.25 -5.13
N PRO A 51 -16.20 7.08 -5.09
CA PRO A 51 -17.48 6.94 -4.40
C PRO A 51 -17.30 7.15 -2.89
N GLY A 52 -18.11 8.03 -2.30
CA GLY A 52 -18.14 8.24 -0.84
C GLY A 52 -18.55 6.95 -0.11
N ALA A 53 -17.70 6.48 0.80
CA ALA A 53 -17.88 5.23 1.53
C ALA A 53 -18.24 5.41 3.01
N ASP A 54 -18.31 6.65 3.49
CA ASP A 54 -18.65 6.95 4.89
C ASP A 54 -19.99 6.32 5.29
N GLY A 55 -20.05 5.82 6.51
CA GLY A 55 -21.26 5.25 7.08
C GLY A 55 -21.02 4.01 7.94
N ARG A 56 -22.13 3.41 8.36
CA ARG A 56 -22.13 2.24 9.25
C ARG A 56 -22.13 0.93 8.47
N TYR A 57 -21.18 0.07 8.79
CA TYR A 57 -21.02 -1.28 8.27
C TYR A 57 -21.37 -2.31 9.36
N GLY A 58 -21.87 -3.48 8.95
CA GLY A 58 -22.23 -4.54 9.88
C GLY A 58 -23.47 -4.25 10.74
N SER A 59 -24.48 -3.57 10.19
CA SER A 59 -25.72 -3.24 10.92
C SER A 59 -26.44 -4.46 11.51
N ALA A 60 -26.27 -5.65 10.92
CA ALA A 60 -26.78 -6.91 11.46
C ALA A 60 -26.22 -7.26 12.86
N PHE A 61 -25.08 -6.70 13.25
CA PHE A 61 -24.48 -6.88 14.56
C PHE A 61 -25.00 -5.89 15.61
N ALA A 62 -25.71 -4.83 15.20
CA ALA A 62 -26.17 -3.77 16.11
C ALA A 62 -27.15 -4.29 17.19
N HIS A 63 -27.92 -5.34 16.89
CA HIS A 63 -28.86 -5.93 17.85
C HIS A 63 -28.23 -6.99 18.76
N ARG A 64 -26.96 -7.32 18.56
CA ARG A 64 -26.27 -8.39 19.34
C ARG A 64 -25.61 -7.88 20.61
N THR A 65 -25.49 -6.56 20.78
CA THR A 65 -24.73 -5.96 21.87
C THR A 65 -25.10 -4.49 22.10
N ASP A 66 -25.04 -4.07 23.36
CA ASP A 66 -25.16 -2.67 23.78
C ASP A 66 -23.85 -1.86 23.64
N ARG A 67 -22.78 -2.49 23.15
CA ARG A 67 -21.49 -1.80 22.93
C ARG A 67 -21.62 -0.78 21.79
N PRO A 68 -20.98 0.39 21.90
CA PRO A 68 -20.95 1.34 20.80
C PRO A 68 -20.22 0.74 19.58
N PRO A 69 -20.58 1.16 18.35
CA PRO A 69 -19.85 0.80 17.15
C PRO A 69 -18.37 1.14 17.25
N LEU A 70 -17.53 0.30 16.63
CA LEU A 70 -16.13 0.63 16.41
C LEU A 70 -16.02 1.75 15.38
N ARG A 71 -15.03 2.63 15.52
CA ARG A 71 -14.80 3.73 14.59
C ARG A 71 -13.51 3.50 13.83
N LEU A 72 -13.62 3.46 12.50
CA LEU A 72 -12.52 3.30 11.57
C LEU A 72 -12.28 4.60 10.81
N GLY A 73 -11.11 5.20 11.02
CA GLY A 73 -10.63 6.34 10.23
C GLY A 73 -9.84 5.89 9.01
N PHE A 74 -10.01 6.58 7.88
CA PHE A 74 -9.19 6.37 6.68
C PHE A 74 -8.56 7.67 6.22
N LEU A 75 -7.25 7.65 5.99
CA LEU A 75 -6.45 8.79 5.53
C LEU A 75 -5.56 8.37 4.36
N GLY A 76 -5.20 9.33 3.52
CA GLY A 76 -4.21 9.13 2.48
C GLY A 76 -4.54 9.83 1.17
N ASP A 77 -4.11 9.20 0.09
CA ASP A 77 -4.24 9.68 -1.28
C ASP A 77 -5.44 9.07 -2.03
N SER A 78 -5.34 8.97 -3.36
CA SER A 78 -6.41 8.42 -4.20
C SER A 78 -6.67 6.93 -3.94
N THR A 79 -5.65 6.17 -3.54
CA THR A 79 -5.82 4.76 -3.18
C THR A 79 -6.66 4.65 -1.91
N ALA A 80 -6.37 5.47 -0.89
CA ALA A 80 -7.16 5.52 0.33
C ALA A 80 -8.62 5.98 0.08
N ALA A 81 -8.81 6.93 -0.85
CA ALA A 81 -10.13 7.41 -1.24
C ALA A 81 -10.96 6.37 -2.02
N GLY A 82 -10.33 5.31 -2.56
CA GLY A 82 -11.01 4.30 -3.39
C GLY A 82 -11.14 4.72 -4.87
N GLN A 83 -10.18 5.47 -5.39
CA GLN A 83 -10.11 5.78 -6.83
C GLN A 83 -9.99 4.49 -7.64
N GLY A 84 -10.68 4.40 -8.78
CA GLY A 84 -10.65 3.21 -9.66
C GLY A 84 -11.83 2.26 -9.49
N VAL A 85 -12.66 2.44 -8.46
CA VAL A 85 -13.94 1.71 -8.29
C VAL A 85 -15.15 2.64 -8.46
N HIS A 86 -16.30 2.05 -8.79
CA HIS A 86 -17.54 2.78 -9.04
C HIS A 86 -18.59 2.63 -7.93
N ARG A 87 -18.40 1.69 -7.00
CA ARG A 87 -19.36 1.44 -5.91
C ARG A 87 -18.69 1.69 -4.55
N PRO A 88 -19.36 2.37 -3.60
CA PRO A 88 -18.83 2.61 -2.25
C PRO A 88 -18.32 1.34 -1.56
N ARG A 89 -19.04 0.22 -1.71
CA ARG A 89 -18.70 -1.08 -1.10
C ARG A 89 -17.42 -1.73 -1.63
N GLN A 90 -16.89 -1.22 -2.75
CA GLN A 90 -15.66 -1.72 -3.36
C GLN A 90 -14.43 -0.90 -2.93
N THR A 91 -14.63 0.18 -2.18
CA THR A 91 -13.52 0.99 -1.65
C THR A 91 -12.78 0.22 -0.55
N PRO A 92 -11.47 0.46 -0.38
CA PRO A 92 -10.69 -0.24 0.65
C PRO A 92 -11.24 0.01 2.06
N GLY A 93 -11.69 1.24 2.34
CA GLY A 93 -12.32 1.58 3.61
C GLY A 93 -13.58 0.74 3.88
N ALA A 94 -14.48 0.62 2.89
CA ALA A 94 -15.70 -0.17 3.04
C ALA A 94 -15.43 -1.67 3.23
N LEU A 95 -14.45 -2.21 2.50
CA LEU A 95 -14.04 -3.60 2.59
C LEU A 95 -13.45 -3.91 3.97
N LEU A 96 -12.56 -3.06 4.47
CA LEU A 96 -11.98 -3.19 5.81
C LEU A 96 -13.01 -2.99 6.91
N ALA A 97 -13.92 -2.01 6.79
CA ALA A 97 -15.00 -1.81 7.75
C ALA A 97 -15.93 -3.03 7.82
N SER A 98 -16.28 -3.60 6.66
CA SER A 98 -17.13 -4.80 6.59
C SER A 98 -16.43 -6.03 7.20
N GLY A 99 -15.15 -6.24 6.88
CA GLY A 99 -14.36 -7.33 7.44
C GLY A 99 -14.16 -7.19 8.94
N LEU A 100 -13.83 -5.99 9.40
CA LEU A 100 -13.66 -5.69 10.82
C LEU A 100 -14.97 -5.90 11.59
N ALA A 101 -16.10 -5.46 11.03
CA ALA A 101 -17.40 -5.66 11.66
C ALA A 101 -17.75 -7.15 11.82
N ALA A 102 -17.41 -7.97 10.83
CA ALA A 102 -17.62 -9.41 10.87
C ALA A 102 -16.74 -10.10 11.92
N VAL A 103 -15.47 -9.70 12.04
CA VAL A 103 -14.53 -10.28 13.01
C VAL A 103 -14.85 -9.83 14.44
N ALA A 104 -15.18 -8.54 14.62
CA ALA A 104 -15.51 -7.97 15.92
C ALA A 104 -16.91 -8.34 16.41
N GLU A 105 -17.76 -8.83 15.52
CA GLU A 105 -19.22 -8.95 15.70
C GLU A 105 -19.85 -7.64 16.24
N LEU A 106 -19.35 -6.51 15.75
CA LEU A 106 -19.74 -5.16 16.14
C LEU A 106 -19.95 -4.30 14.88
N PRO A 107 -20.92 -3.38 14.87
CA PRO A 107 -20.99 -2.39 13.81
C PRO A 107 -19.71 -1.55 13.74
N VAL A 108 -19.35 -1.10 12.55
CA VAL A 108 -18.19 -0.22 12.32
C VAL A 108 -18.64 1.05 11.62
N ASP A 109 -18.39 2.21 12.22
CA ASP A 109 -18.59 3.52 11.62
C ASP A 109 -17.30 3.95 10.91
N LEU A 110 -17.36 4.01 9.58
CA LEU A 110 -16.26 4.41 8.71
C LEU A 110 -16.31 5.91 8.43
N ARG A 111 -15.16 6.57 8.58
CA ARG A 111 -14.94 7.96 8.14
C ARG A 111 -13.66 8.05 7.31
N ASN A 112 -13.80 8.38 6.03
CA ASN A 112 -12.70 8.54 5.08
C ASN A 112 -12.47 10.01 4.77
N VAL A 113 -11.32 10.53 5.19
CA VAL A 113 -10.88 11.92 4.93
C VAL A 113 -9.77 12.01 3.89
N ALA A 114 -9.46 10.89 3.22
CA ALA A 114 -8.45 10.83 2.17
C ALA A 114 -8.80 11.76 1.02
N LEU A 115 -7.77 12.31 0.38
CA LEU A 115 -7.91 13.25 -0.71
C LEU A 115 -7.12 12.73 -1.93
N PRO A 116 -7.79 12.47 -3.08
CA PRO A 116 -7.09 12.14 -4.30
C PRO A 116 -6.02 13.17 -4.66
N GLY A 117 -4.80 12.69 -4.97
CA GLY A 117 -3.65 13.54 -5.25
C GLY A 117 -2.91 14.07 -4.02
N ALA A 118 -3.36 13.76 -2.80
CA ALA A 118 -2.65 14.15 -1.58
C ALA A 118 -1.23 13.59 -1.54
N GLN A 119 -0.31 14.42 -1.07
CA GLN A 119 1.05 14.07 -0.66
C GLN A 119 1.12 14.05 0.88
N SER A 120 2.22 13.57 1.46
CA SER A 120 2.34 13.46 2.92
C SER A 120 2.19 14.79 3.67
N ASP A 121 2.34 15.96 3.01
CA ASP A 121 2.11 17.26 3.64
C ASP A 121 0.63 17.62 3.86
N ASP A 122 -0.30 16.87 3.26
CA ASP A 122 -1.73 17.00 3.52
C ASP A 122 -2.21 16.19 4.74
N LEU A 123 -1.37 15.27 5.27
CA LEU A 123 -1.76 14.40 6.40
C LEU A 123 -2.14 15.19 7.64
N ASP A 124 -1.50 16.34 7.90
CA ASP A 124 -1.81 17.18 9.05
C ASP A 124 -3.28 17.65 9.02
N ARG A 125 -3.76 18.10 7.85
CA ARG A 125 -5.15 18.47 7.61
C ARG A 125 -6.08 17.27 7.81
N GLN A 126 -5.72 16.11 7.27
CA GLN A 126 -6.56 14.91 7.37
C GLN A 126 -6.68 14.40 8.82
N VAL A 127 -5.59 14.41 9.59
CA VAL A 127 -5.62 14.08 11.02
C VAL A 127 -6.51 15.06 11.78
N THR A 128 -6.38 16.35 11.51
CA THR A 128 -7.25 17.38 12.10
C THR A 128 -8.74 17.13 11.78
N LEU A 129 -9.07 16.77 10.54
CA LEU A 129 -10.46 16.45 10.15
C LEU A 129 -11.05 15.21 10.85
N LEU A 130 -10.21 14.26 11.26
CA LEU A 130 -10.65 13.09 12.03
C LEU A 130 -10.76 13.37 13.52
N LEU A 131 -9.79 14.08 14.09
CA LEU A 131 -9.71 14.29 15.55
C LEU A 131 -10.56 15.47 16.04
N GLU A 132 -10.71 16.51 15.23
CA GLU A 132 -11.52 17.70 15.54
C GLU A 132 -12.88 17.66 14.84
N GLY A 133 -13.23 16.51 14.28
CA GLY A 133 -14.54 16.27 13.70
C GLY A 133 -15.66 16.24 14.77
N PRO A 134 -16.92 16.15 14.33
CA PRO A 134 -18.07 16.05 15.24
C PRO A 134 -18.10 14.71 16.01
N GLU A 135 -17.45 13.69 15.47
CA GLU A 135 -17.33 12.37 16.09
C GLU A 135 -16.08 12.30 16.96
N PRO A 136 -16.06 11.51 18.05
CA PRO A 136 -14.85 11.35 18.83
C PRO A 136 -13.79 10.55 18.06
N ALA A 137 -12.54 10.61 18.53
CA ALA A 137 -11.40 9.99 17.86
C ALA A 137 -11.67 8.52 17.46
N PRO A 138 -11.21 8.09 16.27
CA PRO A 138 -11.40 6.72 15.82
C PRO A 138 -10.64 5.73 16.71
N ASP A 139 -11.20 4.54 16.89
CA ASP A 139 -10.55 3.48 17.65
C ASP A 139 -9.34 2.91 16.87
N VAL A 140 -9.44 2.92 15.54
CA VAL A 140 -8.34 2.58 14.64
C VAL A 140 -8.36 3.44 13.37
N ALA A 141 -7.18 3.79 12.86
CA ALA A 141 -7.01 4.51 11.62
C ALA A 141 -6.08 3.76 10.66
N VAL A 142 -6.42 3.78 9.38
CA VAL A 142 -5.60 3.27 8.29
C VAL A 142 -5.09 4.43 7.45
N ILE A 143 -3.78 4.46 7.19
CA ILE A 143 -3.15 5.45 6.31
C ILE A 143 -2.59 4.73 5.08
N MET A 144 -2.99 5.15 3.87
CA MET A 144 -2.36 4.70 2.62
C MET A 144 -1.88 5.92 1.83
N ILE A 145 -0.58 6.18 1.87
CA ILE A 145 0.01 7.37 1.25
C ILE A 145 1.46 7.10 0.81
N GLY A 146 1.87 7.75 -0.29
CA GLY A 146 3.27 7.76 -0.71
C GLY A 146 3.48 7.67 -2.22
N ALA A 147 2.48 7.17 -2.96
CA ALA A 147 2.56 7.14 -4.42
C ALA A 147 2.79 8.55 -4.99
N ASN A 148 2.03 9.54 -4.49
CA ASN A 148 2.18 10.93 -4.91
C ASN A 148 3.51 11.56 -4.46
N ASP A 149 4.08 11.13 -3.34
CA ASP A 149 5.38 11.61 -2.87
C ASP A 149 6.49 11.20 -3.83
N VAL A 150 6.43 9.97 -4.36
CA VAL A 150 7.38 9.49 -5.38
C VAL A 150 7.16 10.21 -6.71
N THR A 151 5.91 10.32 -7.19
CA THR A 151 5.62 10.93 -8.50
C THR A 151 5.91 12.44 -8.54
N HIS A 152 5.76 13.13 -7.41
CA HIS A 152 6.07 14.56 -7.23
C HIS A 152 7.45 14.82 -6.63
N ARG A 153 8.24 13.77 -6.38
CA ARG A 153 9.63 13.86 -5.90
C ARG A 153 9.76 14.61 -4.56
N MET A 154 8.82 14.37 -3.64
CA MET A 154 8.96 14.86 -2.27
C MET A 154 10.25 14.27 -1.66
N PRO A 155 11.07 15.07 -0.95
CA PRO A 155 12.24 14.53 -0.27
C PRO A 155 11.85 13.43 0.71
N LEU A 156 12.53 12.27 0.63
CA LEU A 156 12.25 11.08 1.45
C LEU A 156 12.12 11.42 2.95
N ALA A 157 13.10 12.13 3.50
CA ALA A 157 13.10 12.52 4.91
C ALA A 157 11.93 13.45 5.29
N ARG A 158 11.43 14.25 4.34
CA ARG A 158 10.24 15.09 4.56
C ARG A 158 8.98 14.25 4.59
N SER A 159 8.80 13.36 3.60
CA SER A 159 7.67 12.43 3.53
C SER A 159 7.54 11.60 4.81
N VAL A 160 8.62 10.94 5.22
CA VAL A 160 8.64 10.07 6.41
C VAL A 160 8.37 10.86 7.69
N ARG A 161 8.93 12.07 7.83
CA ARG A 161 8.67 12.91 9.00
C ARG A 161 7.19 13.28 9.10
N LEU A 162 6.58 13.73 8.00
CA LEU A 162 5.17 14.14 7.96
C LEU A 162 4.23 12.96 8.29
N LEU A 163 4.52 11.76 7.75
CA LEU A 163 3.81 10.55 8.11
C LEU A 163 3.99 10.22 9.60
N SER A 164 5.21 10.29 10.12
CA SER A 164 5.52 10.00 11.52
C SER A 164 4.79 10.96 12.48
N ASP A 165 4.72 12.25 12.13
CA ASP A 165 3.96 13.25 12.89
C ASP A 165 2.46 12.96 12.89
N ALA A 166 1.89 12.57 11.74
CA ALA A 166 0.49 12.18 11.64
C ALA A 166 0.17 10.93 12.50
N VAL A 167 1.02 9.91 12.42
CA VAL A 167 0.92 8.70 13.24
C VAL A 167 1.01 9.05 14.72
N ARG A 168 2.00 9.84 15.12
CA ARG A 168 2.18 10.27 16.51
C ARG A 168 0.93 10.98 17.04
N ARG A 169 0.37 11.94 16.30
CA ARG A 169 -0.87 12.66 16.68
C ARG A 169 -2.05 11.71 16.87
N LEU A 170 -2.26 10.76 15.97
CA LEU A 170 -3.32 9.75 16.10
C LEU A 170 -3.11 8.85 17.32
N ARG A 171 -1.88 8.37 17.55
CA ARG A 171 -1.53 7.54 18.70
C ARG A 171 -1.72 8.28 20.03
N GLU A 172 -1.34 9.56 20.10
CA GLU A 172 -1.56 10.43 21.26
C GLU A 172 -3.05 10.64 21.56
N ALA A 173 -3.91 10.59 20.53
CA ALA A 173 -5.36 10.61 20.68
C ALA A 173 -5.98 9.25 21.06
N GLY A 174 -5.16 8.22 21.32
CA GLY A 174 -5.61 6.88 21.69
C GLY A 174 -6.00 5.98 20.52
N CYS A 175 -5.80 6.42 19.28
CA CYS A 175 -6.14 5.65 18.09
C CYS A 175 -5.08 4.56 17.81
N ALA A 176 -5.49 3.34 17.48
CA ALA A 176 -4.61 2.36 16.85
C ALA A 176 -4.29 2.78 15.41
N VAL A 177 -3.07 2.59 14.92
CA VAL A 177 -2.70 3.03 13.56
C VAL A 177 -2.06 1.91 12.78
N VAL A 178 -2.57 1.69 11.57
CA VAL A 178 -2.02 0.76 10.58
C VAL A 178 -1.69 1.54 9.31
N VAL A 179 -0.45 1.46 8.85
CA VAL A 179 -0.03 2.12 7.61
C VAL A 179 0.16 1.09 6.51
N GLY A 180 -0.61 1.23 5.43
CA GLY A 180 -0.31 0.60 4.16
C GLY A 180 0.82 1.38 3.48
N THR A 181 2.02 0.81 3.41
CA THR A 181 3.19 1.53 2.90
C THR A 181 3.08 1.82 1.40
N CYS A 182 3.93 2.71 0.89
CA CYS A 182 4.01 3.07 -0.52
C CYS A 182 4.04 1.80 -1.40
N PRO A 183 3.11 1.67 -2.37
CA PRO A 183 3.10 0.53 -3.29
C PRO A 183 4.28 0.62 -4.28
N ASP A 184 4.67 -0.53 -4.85
CA ASP A 184 5.72 -0.61 -5.88
C ASP A 184 5.21 -0.06 -7.21
N LEU A 185 5.57 1.20 -7.51
CA LEU A 185 5.17 1.89 -8.74
C LEU A 185 5.82 1.29 -10.00
N GLY A 186 6.78 0.37 -9.87
CA GLY A 186 7.32 -0.40 -10.98
C GLY A 186 6.38 -1.48 -11.52
N THR A 187 5.29 -1.79 -10.81
CA THR A 187 4.25 -2.74 -11.25
C THR A 187 3.25 -2.13 -12.24
N ILE A 188 3.26 -0.81 -12.40
CA ILE A 188 2.35 -0.07 -13.28
C ILE A 188 2.70 -0.37 -14.75
N GLU A 189 1.78 -1.01 -15.47
CA GLU A 189 2.00 -1.52 -16.84
C GLU A 189 2.51 -0.43 -17.82
N PRO A 190 1.95 0.81 -17.84
CA PRO A 190 2.45 1.90 -18.69
C PRO A 190 3.88 2.40 -18.41
N VAL A 191 4.57 1.91 -17.38
CA VAL A 191 5.92 2.33 -17.03
C VAL A 191 6.95 1.40 -17.67
N TYR A 192 7.70 1.92 -18.65
CA TYR A 192 8.75 1.19 -19.38
C TYR A 192 10.12 1.26 -18.70
N GLN A 193 11.08 0.45 -19.17
CA GLN A 193 12.45 0.48 -18.69
C GLN A 193 13.27 1.54 -19.44
N PRO A 194 14.04 2.40 -18.74
CA PRO A 194 14.54 2.22 -17.36
C PRO A 194 13.70 2.85 -16.24
N LEU A 195 12.64 3.62 -16.55
CA LEU A 195 11.83 4.31 -15.54
C LEU A 195 11.20 3.34 -14.53
N ARG A 196 10.82 2.14 -14.97
CA ARG A 196 10.24 1.08 -14.13
C ARG A 196 11.17 0.72 -12.98
N TRP A 197 12.45 0.48 -13.27
CA TRP A 197 13.45 0.17 -12.26
C TRP A 197 13.63 1.33 -11.26
N VAL A 198 13.67 2.57 -11.75
CA VAL A 198 13.78 3.76 -10.89
C VAL A 198 12.56 3.90 -9.98
N ALA A 199 11.35 3.77 -10.55
CA ALA A 199 10.09 3.87 -9.83
C ALA A 199 10.00 2.81 -8.72
N ARG A 200 10.33 1.55 -9.03
CA ARG A 200 10.44 0.45 -8.08
C ARG A 200 11.43 0.76 -6.95
N ARG A 201 12.63 1.21 -7.29
CA ARG A 201 13.66 1.52 -6.28
C ARG A 201 13.22 2.63 -5.33
N LEU A 202 12.65 3.71 -5.86
CA LEU A 202 12.22 4.85 -5.05
C LEU A 202 11.02 4.52 -4.17
N SER A 203 10.05 3.76 -4.70
CA SER A 203 8.88 3.34 -3.92
C SER A 203 9.25 2.37 -2.78
N ARG A 204 10.10 1.37 -3.04
CA ARG A 204 10.60 0.46 -1.99
C ARG A 204 11.43 1.19 -0.93
N GLN A 205 12.27 2.13 -1.34
CA GLN A 205 13.02 2.98 -0.39
C GLN A 205 12.09 3.80 0.50
N LEU A 206 11.01 4.36 -0.07
CA LEU A 206 10.00 5.06 0.70
C LEU A 206 9.27 4.10 1.65
N ALA A 207 8.82 2.94 1.20
CA ALA A 207 8.12 1.95 2.02
C ALA A 207 8.93 1.48 3.23
N ALA A 208 10.23 1.20 3.03
CA ALA A 208 11.13 0.84 4.13
C ALA A 208 11.27 1.99 5.14
N ALA A 209 11.47 3.22 4.66
CA ALA A 209 11.63 4.37 5.55
C ALA A 209 10.34 4.73 6.29
N GLN A 210 9.18 4.56 5.65
CA GLN A 210 7.86 4.68 6.30
C GLN A 210 7.74 3.66 7.43
N THR A 211 8.10 2.39 7.19
CA THR A 211 8.07 1.35 8.23
C THR A 211 8.89 1.73 9.45
N ILE A 212 10.13 2.20 9.25
CA ILE A 212 10.99 2.62 10.36
C ILE A 212 10.34 3.75 11.18
N GLY A 213 9.83 4.79 10.51
CA GLY A 213 9.21 5.93 11.17
C GLY A 213 7.91 5.58 11.91
N VAL A 214 7.04 4.77 11.28
CA VAL A 214 5.74 4.37 11.84
C VAL A 214 5.91 3.48 13.07
N VAL A 215 6.79 2.47 12.98
CA VAL A 215 7.05 1.52 14.07
C VAL A 215 7.65 2.21 15.29
N ALA A 216 8.48 3.25 15.09
CA ALA A 216 9.04 4.06 16.18
C ALA A 216 7.96 4.76 17.03
N HIS A 217 6.76 4.99 16.47
CA HIS A 217 5.62 5.58 17.16
C HIS A 217 4.60 4.53 17.66
N GLY A 218 4.97 3.25 17.69
CA GLY A 218 4.12 2.19 18.22
C GLY A 218 2.94 1.82 17.31
N ALA A 219 3.01 2.18 16.03
CA ALA A 219 2.04 1.81 15.00
C ALA A 219 2.55 0.64 14.15
N ARG A 220 1.64 -0.02 13.42
CA ARG A 220 1.96 -1.19 12.59
C ARG A 220 2.01 -0.81 11.12
N THR A 221 2.83 -1.50 10.33
CA THR A 221 2.80 -1.36 8.87
C THR A 221 2.42 -2.66 8.18
N VAL A 222 1.81 -2.52 7.01
CA VAL A 222 1.60 -3.61 6.06
C VAL A 222 2.18 -3.17 4.73
N SER A 223 3.10 -3.97 4.20
CA SER A 223 3.66 -3.74 2.89
C SER A 223 2.59 -3.97 1.82
N LEU A 224 2.23 -2.88 1.15
CA LEU A 224 1.44 -2.92 -0.08
C LEU A 224 2.34 -2.98 -1.32
N GLY A 225 3.67 -3.10 -1.14
CA GLY A 225 4.57 -3.37 -2.26
C GLY A 225 4.19 -4.71 -2.87
N ASP A 226 3.98 -4.79 -4.19
CA ASP A 226 3.45 -6.00 -4.84
C ASP A 226 2.21 -6.56 -4.12
N LEU A 227 1.10 -5.83 -4.10
CA LEU A 227 -0.09 -6.08 -3.27
C LEU A 227 -0.62 -7.54 -3.21
N LEU A 228 -0.18 -8.45 -4.11
CA LEU A 228 -0.19 -9.94 -3.97
C LEU A 228 1.01 -10.67 -4.62
N GLY A 229 2.23 -10.15 -4.54
CA GLY A 229 3.41 -10.75 -5.16
C GLY A 229 3.29 -10.84 -6.70
N PRO A 230 3.79 -11.93 -7.33
CA PRO A 230 3.75 -12.15 -8.78
C PRO A 230 2.36 -12.06 -9.41
N GLU A 231 1.26 -12.08 -8.63
CA GLU A 231 -0.11 -12.04 -9.16
C GLU A 231 -0.46 -10.70 -9.80
N PHE A 232 0.01 -9.57 -9.26
CA PHE A 232 -0.17 -8.25 -9.90
C PHE A 232 0.68 -8.11 -11.17
N GLU A 233 1.90 -8.67 -11.17
CA GLU A 233 2.74 -8.71 -12.38
C GLU A 233 2.18 -9.69 -13.42
N ALA A 234 1.54 -10.78 -12.99
CA ALA A 234 0.96 -11.80 -13.86
C ALA A 234 -0.44 -11.44 -14.39
N HIS A 235 -1.25 -10.73 -13.60
CA HIS A 235 -2.65 -10.37 -13.92
C HIS A 235 -2.92 -8.85 -13.79
N PRO A 236 -2.10 -7.97 -14.40
CA PRO A 236 -2.26 -6.51 -14.25
C PRO A 236 -3.62 -6.02 -14.76
N ARG A 237 -4.19 -6.69 -15.77
CA ARG A 237 -5.50 -6.34 -16.36
C ARG A 237 -6.70 -6.61 -15.45
N GLU A 238 -6.54 -7.48 -14.47
CA GLU A 238 -7.60 -7.85 -13.51
C GLU A 238 -7.51 -6.99 -12.25
N LEU A 239 -6.28 -6.66 -11.84
CA LEU A 239 -5.99 -6.04 -10.55
C LEU A 239 -5.83 -4.51 -10.62
N PHE A 240 -5.65 -3.94 -11.81
CA PHE A 240 -5.76 -2.49 -12.05
C PHE A 240 -7.11 -2.11 -12.67
N GLY A 241 -7.60 -0.94 -12.29
CA GLY A 241 -8.76 -0.31 -12.89
C GLY A 241 -8.49 0.12 -14.34
N PRO A 242 -9.50 0.69 -15.02
CA PRO A 242 -9.41 1.06 -16.44
C PRO A 242 -8.37 2.16 -16.73
N ASP A 243 -7.85 2.85 -15.70
CA ASP A 243 -6.77 3.82 -15.83
C ASP A 243 -5.36 3.21 -15.81
N ASN A 244 -5.25 1.89 -15.63
CA ASN A 244 -4.00 1.13 -15.51
C ASN A 244 -3.07 1.68 -14.41
N TYR A 245 -3.63 2.31 -13.38
CA TYR A 245 -2.87 2.95 -12.31
C TYR A 245 -3.47 2.67 -10.94
N HIS A 246 -4.78 2.89 -10.77
CA HIS A 246 -5.44 2.63 -9.49
C HIS A 246 -5.88 1.17 -9.40
N PRO A 247 -5.95 0.57 -8.19
CA PRO A 247 -6.46 -0.78 -8.03
C PRO A 247 -7.90 -0.94 -8.56
N SER A 248 -8.17 -2.10 -9.14
CA SER A 248 -9.55 -2.51 -9.46
C SER A 248 -10.32 -2.87 -8.18
N ALA A 249 -11.59 -3.23 -8.31
CA ALA A 249 -12.36 -3.76 -7.17
C ALA A 249 -11.70 -5.01 -6.57
N GLU A 250 -11.11 -5.86 -7.40
CA GLU A 250 -10.38 -7.05 -6.95
C GLU A 250 -9.04 -6.68 -6.33
N GLY A 251 -8.32 -5.71 -6.91
CA GLY A 251 -7.10 -5.14 -6.33
C GLY A 251 -7.32 -4.53 -4.94
N TYR A 252 -8.47 -3.86 -4.70
CA TYR A 252 -8.82 -3.37 -3.38
C TYR A 252 -9.26 -4.47 -2.40
N ALA A 253 -10.04 -5.47 -2.85
CA ALA A 253 -10.42 -6.62 -2.02
C ALA A 253 -9.17 -7.33 -1.49
N THR A 254 -8.23 -7.54 -2.40
CA THR A 254 -6.89 -8.03 -2.16
C THR A 254 -6.12 -7.22 -1.11
N ALA A 255 -6.02 -5.90 -1.28
CA ALA A 255 -5.34 -5.02 -0.33
C ALA A 255 -5.99 -5.08 1.05
N ALA A 256 -7.32 -5.05 1.09
CA ALA A 256 -8.09 -5.15 2.31
C ALA A 256 -7.83 -6.49 3.04
N MET A 257 -7.75 -7.61 2.31
CA MET A 257 -7.43 -8.91 2.90
C MET A 257 -6.03 -8.96 3.53
N ALA A 258 -5.04 -8.29 2.93
CA ALA A 258 -3.70 -8.22 3.51
C ALA A 258 -3.64 -7.34 4.78
N VAL A 259 -4.43 -6.26 4.82
CA VAL A 259 -4.44 -5.30 5.93
C VAL A 259 -5.33 -5.76 7.10
N LEU A 260 -6.44 -6.46 6.82
CA LEU A 260 -7.45 -6.82 7.82
C LEU A 260 -6.88 -7.58 9.05
N PRO A 261 -6.00 -8.60 8.91
CA PRO A 261 -5.43 -9.28 10.07
C PRO A 261 -4.67 -8.34 11.00
N THR A 262 -3.87 -7.42 10.42
CA THR A 262 -3.12 -6.41 11.17
C THR A 262 -4.06 -5.43 11.87
N LEU A 263 -5.15 -5.04 11.20
CA LEU A 263 -6.18 -4.17 11.76
C LEU A 263 -6.86 -4.82 12.98
N CYS A 264 -7.27 -6.08 12.86
CA CYS A 264 -7.88 -6.83 13.95
C CYS A 264 -6.88 -7.04 15.11
N ALA A 265 -5.63 -7.37 14.81
CA ALA A 265 -4.58 -7.52 15.83
C ALA A 265 -4.27 -6.19 16.56
N ALA A 266 -4.31 -5.05 15.85
CA ALA A 266 -4.12 -3.73 16.47
C ALA A 266 -5.22 -3.38 17.49
N LEU A 267 -6.41 -3.96 17.34
CA LEU A 267 -7.55 -3.82 18.25
C LEU A 267 -7.67 -4.96 19.27
N GLY A 268 -6.75 -5.95 19.26
CA GLY A 268 -6.83 -7.12 20.14
C GLY A 268 -7.97 -8.09 19.82
N LEU A 269 -8.50 -8.05 18.59
CA LEU A 269 -9.61 -8.89 18.13
C LEU A 269 -9.16 -10.20 17.47
N TRP A 270 -7.85 -10.36 17.25
CA TRP A 270 -7.25 -11.57 16.69
C TRP A 270 -6.37 -12.22 17.74
N PRO A 271 -6.40 -13.56 17.91
CA PRO A 271 -5.50 -14.23 18.84
C PRO A 271 -4.04 -13.94 18.45
N GLU A 272 -3.25 -13.47 19.41
CA GLU A 272 -1.81 -13.34 19.22
C GLU A 272 -1.22 -14.74 19.05
N GLU A 273 -0.74 -15.07 17.86
CA GLU A 273 0.13 -16.25 17.70
C GLU A 273 1.37 -16.05 18.58
N GLU A 274 1.48 -16.86 19.64
CA GLU A 274 2.50 -16.73 20.68
C GLU A 274 3.95 -16.92 20.17
N ARG A 275 4.14 -17.41 18.93
CA ARG A 275 5.47 -17.69 18.36
C ARG A 275 5.53 -17.36 16.86
N PRO A 276 6.57 -16.61 16.41
CA PRO A 276 6.83 -16.42 14.98
C PRO A 276 7.07 -17.78 14.30
N GLU A 277 6.44 -18.00 13.15
CA GLU A 277 6.61 -19.23 12.41
C GLU A 277 7.89 -19.16 11.55
N ALA A 278 9.00 -19.70 12.06
CA ALA A 278 10.30 -19.68 11.37
C ALA A 278 10.24 -20.26 9.93
N HIS A 279 9.34 -21.22 9.68
CA HIS A 279 9.13 -21.79 8.34
C HIS A 279 8.48 -20.80 7.34
N ARG A 280 7.81 -19.76 7.84
CA ARG A 280 7.30 -18.65 7.04
C ARG A 280 8.30 -17.50 6.90
N ARG A 281 9.52 -17.63 7.43
CA ARG A 281 10.52 -16.54 7.54
C ARG A 281 10.07 -15.38 8.44
N GLU A 282 9.14 -15.65 9.36
CA GLU A 282 8.73 -14.70 10.38
C GLU A 282 9.74 -14.65 11.52
N GLY A 283 9.94 -13.48 12.12
CA GLY A 283 10.93 -13.33 13.16
C GLY A 283 10.97 -11.95 13.80
N ILE A 284 11.68 -11.88 14.93
CA ILE A 284 12.02 -10.62 15.58
C ILE A 284 13.35 -10.16 14.98
N LEU A 285 13.32 -9.04 14.26
CA LEU A 285 14.47 -8.49 13.55
C LEU A 285 14.73 -7.05 14.00
N PRO A 286 15.95 -6.52 13.82
CA PRO A 286 16.17 -5.08 13.92
C PRO A 286 15.19 -4.36 12.99
N VAL A 287 14.60 -3.25 13.45
CA VAL A 287 13.55 -2.53 12.69
C VAL A 287 13.98 -2.21 11.25
N ALA A 288 15.25 -1.86 11.04
CA ALA A 288 15.78 -1.57 9.71
C ALA A 288 15.81 -2.80 8.78
N GLU A 289 16.12 -3.98 9.30
CA GLU A 289 16.12 -5.23 8.54
C GLU A 289 14.69 -5.68 8.23
N ALA A 290 13.79 -5.62 9.22
CA ALA A 290 12.37 -5.90 9.02
C ALA A 290 11.77 -4.97 7.95
N ALA A 291 12.11 -3.68 8.00
CA ALA A 291 11.64 -2.69 7.04
C ALA A 291 12.17 -2.95 5.61
N ALA A 292 13.44 -3.34 5.47
CA ALA A 292 14.01 -3.67 4.18
C ALA A 292 13.35 -4.92 3.58
N GLN A 293 13.19 -5.98 4.37
CA GLN A 293 12.53 -7.21 3.92
C GLN A 293 11.05 -6.98 3.57
N ALA A 294 10.32 -6.24 4.41
CA ALA A 294 8.92 -5.91 4.14
C ALA A 294 8.76 -5.07 2.87
N ALA A 295 9.69 -4.16 2.56
CA ALA A 295 9.63 -3.37 1.33
C ALA A 295 9.85 -4.20 0.06
N ASP A 296 10.47 -5.38 0.17
CA ASP A 296 10.69 -6.30 -0.95
C ASP A 296 9.62 -7.38 -1.09
N GLU A 297 8.83 -7.64 -0.04
CA GLU A 297 7.84 -8.70 0.02
C GLU A 297 6.45 -8.19 0.42
N GLY A 298 5.50 -8.21 -0.54
CA GLY A 298 4.11 -7.78 -0.32
C GLY A 298 3.32 -8.61 0.68
N GLY A 299 2.40 -7.93 1.39
CA GLY A 299 1.60 -8.54 2.46
C GLY A 299 2.39 -8.81 3.74
N THR A 300 3.63 -8.30 3.85
CA THR A 300 4.44 -8.41 5.06
C THR A 300 4.01 -7.34 6.06
N GLU A 301 3.64 -7.76 7.27
CA GLU A 301 3.36 -6.90 8.41
C GLU A 301 4.62 -6.69 9.23
N VAL A 302 4.84 -5.46 9.69
CA VAL A 302 5.87 -5.14 10.68
C VAL A 302 5.20 -4.50 11.90
N THR A 303 5.38 -5.13 13.06
CA THR A 303 4.79 -4.72 14.34
C THR A 303 5.87 -4.35 15.35
N PRO A 304 5.73 -3.22 16.08
CA PRO A 304 6.67 -2.84 17.13
C PRO A 304 6.69 -3.88 18.25
N THR A 305 7.89 -4.19 18.76
CA THR A 305 8.07 -5.01 19.95
C THR A 305 8.80 -4.20 21.03
N ARG A 306 10.05 -4.53 21.33
CA ARG A 306 10.94 -3.71 22.15
C ARG A 306 12.01 -3.10 21.27
N THR A 307 12.14 -1.77 21.27
CA THR A 307 13.21 -1.07 20.57
C THR A 307 14.57 -1.72 20.88
N PRO A 308 15.44 -1.98 19.88
CA PRO A 308 15.35 -1.64 18.45
C PRO A 308 14.72 -2.74 17.54
N TRP A 309 13.85 -3.58 18.08
CA TRP A 309 13.33 -4.78 17.41
C TRP A 309 11.87 -4.65 16.97
N ALA A 310 11.54 -5.29 15.85
CA ALA A 310 10.18 -5.44 15.35
C ALA A 310 9.89 -6.89 14.97
N LEU A 311 8.63 -7.27 15.10
CA LEU A 311 8.13 -8.56 14.64
C LEU A 311 7.71 -8.43 13.18
N LEU A 312 8.28 -9.26 12.32
CA LEU A 312 7.93 -9.40 10.91
C LEU A 312 7.03 -10.62 10.73
N LYS A 313 5.86 -10.43 10.12
CA LYS A 313 4.88 -11.50 9.81
C LYS A 313 4.50 -11.49 8.34
N HIS A 314 4.26 -12.65 7.75
CA HIS A 314 3.80 -12.73 6.37
C HIS A 314 2.32 -13.08 6.33
N ARG A 315 1.48 -12.14 5.87
CA ARG A 315 0.02 -12.33 5.81
C ARG A 315 -0.45 -13.02 4.52
N ARG A 316 0.44 -13.79 3.88
CA ARG A 316 0.18 -14.46 2.58
C ARG A 316 -0.66 -15.73 2.76
N ARG A 317 -1.58 -15.98 1.82
CA ARG A 317 -2.36 -17.23 1.75
C ARG A 317 -1.43 -18.40 1.43
N ARG A 318 -1.64 -19.55 2.10
CA ARG A 318 -1.18 -20.86 1.63
C ARG A 318 -1.95 -21.17 0.33
N GLN A 319 -1.27 -21.26 -0.81
CA GLN A 319 -1.88 -21.82 -2.02
C GLN A 319 -2.37 -23.23 -1.66
N ILE A 320 -3.68 -23.46 -1.78
CA ILE A 320 -4.18 -24.83 -1.89
C ILE A 320 -3.68 -25.29 -3.26
N PRO A 321 -2.85 -26.33 -3.36
CA PRO A 321 -2.42 -26.84 -4.65
C PRO A 321 -3.66 -27.09 -5.51
N PRO A 322 -3.65 -26.79 -6.81
CA PRO A 322 -4.74 -27.21 -7.68
C PRO A 322 -4.97 -28.72 -7.45
N PRO A 323 -6.22 -29.19 -7.39
CA PRO A 323 -6.48 -30.62 -7.27
C PRO A 323 -5.72 -31.30 -8.40
N GLU A 324 -4.92 -32.33 -8.06
CA GLU A 324 -4.22 -33.10 -9.07
C GLU A 324 -5.23 -33.56 -10.13
N PRO A 325 -4.91 -33.45 -11.43
CA PRO A 325 -5.80 -33.95 -12.46
C PRO A 325 -6.05 -35.43 -12.17
N SER A 326 -7.29 -35.73 -11.81
CA SER A 326 -7.75 -37.09 -11.61
C SER A 326 -7.44 -37.90 -12.87
N GLU A 327 -6.60 -38.92 -12.75
CA GLU A 327 -6.34 -39.94 -13.79
C GLU A 327 -7.60 -40.80 -14.10
N ALA A 328 -8.80 -40.36 -13.74
CA ALA A 328 -10.05 -41.03 -14.06
C ALA A 328 -10.68 -40.47 -15.35
N ALA A 329 -9.96 -40.53 -16.48
CA ALA A 329 -10.55 -40.29 -17.80
C ALA A 329 -9.93 -41.11 -18.95
N ASP A 330 -9.20 -42.20 -18.67
CA ASP A 330 -8.62 -43.06 -19.73
C ASP A 330 -9.13 -44.51 -19.73
N ALA A 331 -10.22 -44.79 -19.01
CA ALA A 331 -10.82 -46.13 -18.95
C ALA A 331 -12.12 -46.31 -19.77
N THR A 332 -12.57 -45.30 -20.53
CA THR A 332 -13.79 -45.40 -21.37
C THR A 332 -13.54 -45.50 -22.88
N GLY A 333 -12.29 -45.58 -23.32
CA GLY A 333 -11.93 -45.66 -24.75
C GLY A 333 -11.64 -47.05 -25.33
N ARG A 334 -11.54 -48.13 -24.53
CA ARG A 334 -11.09 -49.46 -25.01
C ARG A 334 -12.15 -50.58 -25.07
N ALA A 335 -13.44 -50.25 -25.02
CA ALA A 335 -14.52 -51.26 -25.09
C ALA A 335 -15.47 -51.12 -26.29
N ARG A 336 -15.03 -50.51 -27.41
CA ARG A 336 -15.78 -50.52 -28.68
C ARG A 336 -14.87 -50.71 -29.88
N GLN A 337 -14.22 -51.87 -29.94
CA GLN A 337 -13.69 -52.47 -31.17
C GLN A 337 -13.49 -53.96 -30.88
N GLY A 338 -14.50 -54.76 -31.22
CA GLY A 338 -14.52 -56.20 -30.97
C GLY A 338 -15.94 -56.74 -30.82
N ASP A 339 -16.72 -56.64 -31.90
CA ASP A 339 -17.67 -57.64 -32.40
C ASP A 339 -18.48 -57.05 -33.57
#